data_AF-A0A940MAJ5-F1
#
_entry.id   AF-A0A940MAJ5-F1
#
_cell.length_a   1.000
_cell.length_b   1.000
_cell.length_c   1.000
_cell.angle_alpha   90.00
_cell.angle_beta   90.00
_cell.angle_gamma   90.00
#
_symmetry.space_group_name_H-M   'P 1'
#
loop_
_entity.id
_entity.type
_entity.pdbx_description
1 polymer ?
#
loop_
_entity_poly.entity_id
_entity_poly.type
_entity_poly.pdbx_seq_one_letter_code
_entity_poly.pdbx_strand_id
1 'polypeptide(L)'
;MTSLPLPGSFRDDVPWTERLGPLAADERVDFVVVLRRRAALPRELVEGTGTVTREALAARFGADPRDVSRVRRVVEAAGLAVEEVHEGSRRMRVSGRADAVGALLGTELSA
;
A
#
# COMPACT_ATOMS: atom_id res chain seq x y z
N MET A 1 -17.73 -9.87 -4.88
CA MET A 1 -16.52 -9.87 -4.03
C MET A 1 -16.88 -9.19 -2.73
N THR A 2 -16.66 -9.83 -1.58
CA THR A 2 -16.87 -9.19 -0.29
C THR A 2 -15.67 -8.29 0.00
N SER A 3 -15.88 -6.98 0.20
CA SER A 3 -14.82 -6.08 0.65
C SER A 3 -14.55 -6.32 2.14
N LEU A 4 -13.28 -6.26 2.53
CA LEU A 4 -12.86 -6.30 3.93
C LEU A 4 -12.18 -4.96 4.25
N PRO A 5 -12.65 -4.21 5.26
CA PRO A 5 -12.02 -2.96 5.64
C PRO A 5 -10.59 -3.21 6.15
N LEU A 6 -9.67 -2.32 5.79
CA LEU A 6 -8.31 -2.33 6.33
C LEU A 6 -8.32 -1.60 7.69
N PRO A 7 -8.01 -2.28 8.81
CA PRO A 7 -7.98 -1.61 10.10
C PRO A 7 -7.01 -0.43 10.10
N GLY A 8 -7.46 0.71 10.66
CA GLY A 8 -6.68 1.95 10.68
C GLY A 8 -6.72 2.76 9.39
N SER A 9 -7.49 2.37 8.37
CA SER A 9 -7.67 3.16 7.15
C SER A 9 -8.86 4.12 7.19
N PHE A 10 -9.73 4.03 8.20
CA PHE A 10 -10.85 4.95 8.37
C PHE A 10 -10.32 6.36 8.66
N ARG A 11 -10.95 7.38 8.07
CA ARG A 11 -10.60 8.78 8.22
C ARG A 11 -11.85 9.55 8.65
N ASP A 12 -11.76 10.22 9.78
CA ASP A 12 -12.71 11.27 10.15
C ASP A 12 -12.42 12.55 9.36
N ASP A 13 -13.40 13.45 9.32
CA ASP A 13 -13.18 14.80 8.80
C ASP A 13 -12.09 15.50 9.62
N VAL A 14 -11.15 16.13 8.92
CA VAL A 14 -10.02 16.80 9.56
C VAL A 14 -10.46 18.20 9.99
N PRO A 15 -10.33 18.58 11.27
CA PRO A 15 -10.66 19.92 11.71
C PRO A 15 -9.89 20.99 10.93
N TRP A 16 -10.54 22.13 10.67
CA TRP A 16 -9.93 23.26 9.95
C TRP A 16 -9.59 22.96 8.49
N THR A 17 -10.23 21.96 7.89
CA THR A 17 -10.15 21.67 6.46
C THR A 17 -11.51 21.87 5.79
N GLU A 18 -11.47 22.24 4.52
CA GLU A 18 -12.65 22.36 3.66
C GLU A 18 -12.48 21.37 2.50
N ARG A 19 -13.51 20.56 2.23
CA ARG A 19 -13.54 19.66 1.07
C ARG A 19 -14.00 20.47 -0.15
N LEU A 20 -13.13 20.62 -1.13
CA LEU A 20 -13.40 21.42 -2.34
C LEU A 20 -14.26 20.67 -3.37
N GLY A 21 -14.38 19.34 -3.23
CA GLY A 21 -15.21 18.48 -4.07
C GLY A 21 -14.47 17.21 -4.49
N PRO A 22 -15.13 16.33 -5.27
CA PRO A 22 -14.50 15.12 -5.78
C PRO A 22 -13.35 15.46 -6.74
N LEU A 23 -12.30 14.65 -6.71
CA LEU A 23 -11.21 14.73 -7.68
C LEU A 23 -11.73 14.37 -9.08
N ALA A 24 -11.15 14.96 -10.13
CA ALA A 24 -11.50 14.61 -11.50
C ALA A 24 -11.22 13.12 -11.77
N ALA A 25 -12.11 12.43 -12.47
CA ALA A 25 -12.06 10.98 -12.64
C ALA A 25 -10.77 10.48 -13.30
N ASP A 26 -10.23 11.27 -14.24
CA ASP A 26 -9.02 10.98 -15.00
C ASP A 26 -7.74 11.50 -14.35
N GLU A 27 -7.84 12.17 -13.20
CA GLU A 27 -6.68 12.70 -12.51
C GLU A 27 -5.75 11.57 -12.05
N ARG A 28 -4.44 11.77 -12.27
CA ARG A 28 -3.43 10.77 -11.94
C ARG A 28 -3.12 10.79 -10.45
N VAL A 29 -3.28 9.64 -9.81
CA VAL A 29 -3.01 9.42 -8.38
C VAL A 29 -1.88 8.41 -8.23
N ASP A 30 -0.92 8.71 -7.35
CA ASP A 30 0.15 7.80 -6.93
C ASP A 30 -0.08 7.40 -5.46
N PHE A 31 0.06 6.10 -5.17
CA PHE A 31 -0.02 5.59 -3.79
C PHE A 31 0.93 4.41 -3.57
N VAL A 32 1.11 4.03 -2.30
CA VAL A 32 1.98 2.93 -1.90
C VAL A 32 1.18 1.87 -1.20
N VAL A 33 1.27 0.63 -1.69
CA VAL A 33 0.77 -0.55 -0.97
C VAL A 33 1.91 -1.11 -0.11
N VAL A 34 1.66 -1.25 1.19
CA VAL A 34 2.60 -1.89 2.11
C VAL A 34 2.15 -3.34 2.37
N LEU A 35 2.96 -4.29 1.92
CA LEU A 35 2.69 -5.71 2.05
C LEU A 35 3.04 -6.23 3.46
N ARG A 36 2.40 -7.32 3.87
CA ARG A 36 2.81 -8.05 5.06
C ARG A 36 4.24 -8.58 4.90
N ARG A 37 4.95 -8.68 6.03
CA ARG A 37 6.26 -9.33 6.10
C ARG A 37 6.08 -10.85 6.01
N ARG A 38 7.03 -11.54 5.36
CA ARG A 38 7.02 -13.01 5.25
C ARG A 38 7.30 -13.73 6.58
N ALA A 39 8.01 -13.06 7.48
CA ALA A 39 8.32 -13.56 8.83
C ALA A 39 8.29 -12.41 9.85
N ALA A 40 7.95 -12.71 11.11
CA ALA A 40 7.99 -11.75 12.20
C ALA A 40 9.43 -11.28 12.47
N LEU A 41 9.58 -10.01 12.85
CA LEU A 41 10.88 -9.52 13.32
C LEU A 41 11.13 -10.04 14.74
N PRO A 42 12.33 -10.59 15.02
CA PRO A 42 12.78 -10.85 16.38
C PRO A 42 12.67 -9.59 17.24
N ARG A 43 12.23 -9.75 18.50
CA ARG A 43 12.03 -8.63 19.43
C ARG A 43 13.33 -7.85 19.65
N GLU A 44 14.46 -8.54 19.67
CA GLU A 44 15.79 -7.98 19.90
C GLU A 44 16.24 -7.02 18.78
N LEU A 45 15.67 -7.16 17.57
CA LEU A 45 15.90 -6.26 16.44
C LEU A 45 14.98 -5.02 16.46
N VAL A 46 13.97 -5.00 17.32
CA VAL A 46 12.96 -3.92 17.40
C VAL A 46 13.10 -3.13 18.70
N GLU A 47 13.26 -3.83 19.82
CA GLU A 47 13.30 -3.25 21.17
C GLU A 47 14.70 -3.31 21.80
N GLY A 48 15.62 -4.07 21.20
CA GLY A 48 16.99 -4.24 21.68
C GLY A 48 18.02 -3.46 20.87
N THR A 49 19.29 -3.74 21.11
CA THR A 49 20.44 -3.18 20.38
C THR A 49 20.87 -4.03 19.17
N GLY A 50 20.15 -5.12 18.90
CA GLY A 50 20.43 -6.00 17.78
C GLY A 50 20.24 -5.27 16.46
N THR A 51 21.13 -5.51 15.51
CA THR A 51 21.04 -4.92 14.16
C THR A 51 21.02 -6.02 13.10
N VAL A 52 20.52 -5.66 11.93
CA VAL A 52 20.49 -6.54 10.76
C VAL A 52 20.86 -5.72 9.54
N THR A 53 21.61 -6.31 8.62
CA THR A 53 21.93 -5.64 7.35
C THR A 53 20.69 -5.50 6.49
N ARG A 54 20.73 -4.58 5.54
CA ARG A 54 19.62 -4.37 4.60
C ARG A 54 19.30 -5.63 3.80
N GLU A 55 20.32 -6.35 3.38
CA GLU A 55 20.23 -7.58 2.58
C GLU A 55 19.58 -8.70 3.41
N ALA A 56 20.03 -8.88 4.65
CA ALA A 56 19.45 -9.87 5.55
C ALA A 56 18.02 -9.51 5.96
N LEU A 57 17.71 -8.21 6.16
CA LEU A 57 16.36 -7.74 6.40
C LEU A 57 15.44 -8.08 5.24
N ALA A 58 15.89 -7.82 4.00
CA ALA A 58 15.11 -8.09 2.80
C ALA A 58 14.88 -9.60 2.58
N ALA A 59 15.94 -10.41 2.69
CA ALA A 59 15.86 -11.84 2.45
C ALA A 59 14.95 -12.56 3.47
N ARG A 60 15.04 -12.17 4.75
CA ARG A 60 14.38 -12.87 5.86
C ARG A 60 13.00 -12.29 6.19
N PHE A 61 12.84 -10.98 6.11
CA PHE A 61 11.68 -10.26 6.65
C PHE A 61 10.98 -9.35 5.64
N GLY A 62 11.43 -9.33 4.39
CA GLY A 62 10.77 -8.62 3.29
C GLY A 62 9.39 -9.20 2.95
N ALA A 63 8.78 -8.69 1.88
CA ALA A 63 7.49 -9.18 1.39
C ALA A 63 7.64 -10.59 0.82
N ASP A 64 6.62 -11.44 0.95
CA ASP A 64 6.61 -12.73 0.28
C ASP A 64 6.44 -12.52 -1.25
N PRO A 65 7.30 -13.10 -2.12
CA PRO A 65 7.18 -12.95 -3.56
C PRO A 65 5.83 -13.42 -4.13
N ARG A 66 5.16 -14.36 -3.46
CA ARG A 66 3.80 -14.81 -3.83
C ARG A 66 2.76 -13.74 -3.54
N ASP A 67 2.91 -13.02 -2.43
CA ASP A 67 2.03 -11.89 -2.10
C ASP A 67 2.26 -10.72 -3.05
N VAL A 68 3.52 -10.41 -3.38
CA VAL A 68 3.87 -9.41 -4.41
C VAL A 68 3.18 -9.73 -5.73
N SER A 69 3.29 -10.98 -6.20
CA SER A 69 2.68 -11.43 -7.46
C SER A 69 1.15 -11.42 -7.41
N ARG A 70 0.56 -11.67 -6.23
CA ARG A 70 -0.90 -11.61 -6.05
C ARG A 70 -1.40 -10.17 -6.09
N VAL A 71 -0.77 -9.27 -5.35
CA VAL A 71 -1.16 -7.86 -5.30
C VAL A 71 -0.96 -7.20 -6.66
N ARG A 72 0.15 -7.48 -7.36
CA ARG A 72 0.38 -7.01 -8.72
C ARG A 72 -0.81 -7.34 -9.64
N ARG A 73 -1.25 -8.60 -9.67
CA ARG A 73 -2.38 -9.02 -10.51
C ARG A 73 -3.69 -8.31 -10.16
N VAL A 74 -3.95 -8.07 -8.88
CA VAL A 74 -5.15 -7.35 -8.43
C VAL A 74 -5.10 -5.88 -8.88
N VAL A 75 -3.95 -5.23 -8.71
CA VAL A 75 -3.73 -3.83 -9.12
C VAL A 75 -3.86 -3.67 -10.63
N GLU A 76 -3.18 -4.52 -11.41
CA GLU A 76 -3.22 -4.47 -12.88
C GLU A 76 -4.62 -4.81 -13.41
N ALA A 77 -5.33 -5.76 -12.80
CA ALA A 77 -6.72 -6.06 -13.16
C ALA A 77 -7.69 -4.90 -12.87
N ALA A 78 -7.34 -4.00 -11.96
CA ALA A 78 -8.08 -2.77 -11.69
C ALA A 78 -7.72 -1.62 -12.66
N GLY A 79 -6.86 -1.86 -13.66
CA GLY A 79 -6.44 -0.83 -14.62
C GLY A 79 -5.38 0.13 -14.05
N LEU A 80 -4.73 -0.22 -12.95
CA LEU A 80 -3.66 0.56 -12.34
C LEU A 80 -2.29 -0.01 -12.69
N ALA A 81 -1.26 0.83 -12.68
CA ALA A 81 0.11 0.45 -12.98
C ALA A 81 0.90 0.19 -11.69
N VAL A 82 1.60 -0.95 -11.62
CA VAL A 82 2.65 -1.17 -10.61
C VAL A 82 3.96 -0.63 -11.15
N GLU A 83 4.35 0.51 -10.63
CA GLU A 83 5.50 1.29 -11.08
C GLU A 83 6.82 0.75 -10.53
N GLU A 84 6.80 0.31 -9.27
CA GLU A 84 8.00 -0.13 -8.59
C GLU A 84 7.65 -1.11 -7.47
N VAL A 85 8.53 -2.10 -7.26
CA VAL A 85 8.40 -3.06 -6.15
C VAL A 85 9.70 -3.08 -5.35
N HIS A 86 9.59 -2.75 -4.06
CA HIS A 86 10.67 -2.82 -3.08
C HIS A 86 10.40 -3.94 -2.08
N GLU A 87 10.76 -5.18 -2.43
CA GLU A 87 10.46 -6.37 -1.60
C GLU A 87 10.98 -6.23 -0.16
N GLY A 88 12.22 -5.74 0.01
CA GLY A 88 12.84 -5.64 1.34
C GLY A 88 12.12 -4.65 2.27
N SER A 89 11.62 -3.54 1.72
CA SER A 89 10.81 -2.57 2.48
C SER A 89 9.30 -2.87 2.43
N ARG A 90 8.91 -3.92 1.71
CA ARG A 90 7.53 -4.37 1.51
C ARG A 90 6.63 -3.35 0.82
N ARG A 91 7.18 -2.48 -0.02
CA ARG A 91 6.43 -1.41 -0.68
C ARG A 91 6.22 -1.72 -2.15
N MET A 92 5.03 -1.42 -2.66
CA MET A 92 4.75 -1.35 -4.08
C MET A 92 4.23 0.06 -4.40
N ARG A 93 4.89 0.77 -5.31
CA ARG A 93 4.39 2.06 -5.82
C ARG A 93 3.41 1.77 -6.94
N VAL A 94 2.22 2.34 -6.84
CA VAL A 94 1.13 2.15 -7.77
C VAL A 94 0.67 3.51 -8.28
N SER A 95 0.30 3.59 -9.54
CA SER A 95 -0.30 4.79 -10.12
C SER A 95 -1.50 4.48 -11.00
N GLY A 96 -2.38 5.45 -11.19
CA GLY A 96 -3.50 5.34 -12.12
C GLY A 96 -4.50 6.48 -11.95
N ARG A 97 -5.66 6.36 -12.60
CA ARG A 97 -6.71 7.36 -12.55
C ARG A 97 -7.47 7.33 -11.23
N ALA A 98 -7.96 8.48 -10.77
CA ALA A 98 -8.70 8.62 -9.53
C ALA A 98 -9.92 7.69 -9.45
N ASP A 99 -10.65 7.51 -10.56
CA ASP A 99 -11.82 6.62 -10.63
C ASP A 99 -11.45 5.15 -10.37
N ALA A 100 -10.37 4.66 -10.98
CA ALA A 100 -9.87 3.31 -10.82
C ALA A 100 -9.33 3.07 -9.40
N VAL A 101 -8.64 4.07 -8.82
CA VAL A 101 -8.16 4.01 -7.43
C VAL A 101 -9.35 3.94 -6.46
N GLY A 102 -10.35 4.80 -6.65
CA GLY A 102 -11.56 4.81 -5.83
C GLY A 102 -12.31 3.48 -5.89
N ALA A 103 -12.47 2.91 -7.08
CA ALA A 103 -13.11 1.61 -7.28
C ALA A 103 -12.34 0.45 -6.64
N LEU A 104 -11.00 0.43 -6.74
CA LEU A 104 -10.18 -0.61 -6.13
C LEU A 104 -10.25 -0.59 -4.60
N LEU A 105 -10.22 0.61 -4.01
CA LEU A 105 -10.12 0.80 -2.55
C LEU A 105 -11.49 0.98 -1.87
N GLY A 106 -12.56 1.17 -2.65
CA GLY A 106 -13.89 1.48 -2.12
C GLY A 106 -13.93 2.86 -1.43
N THR A 107 -13.28 3.87 -2.02
CA THR A 107 -13.19 5.22 -1.47
C THR A 107 -13.54 6.27 -2.52
N GLU A 108 -13.98 7.44 -2.06
CA GLU A 108 -14.01 8.66 -2.86
C GLU A 108 -12.76 9.48 -2.57
N LEU A 109 -12.21 10.13 -3.60
CA LEU A 109 -11.07 11.04 -3.47
C LEU A 109 -11.58 12.46 -3.66
N SER A 110 -11.12 13.39 -2.83
CA SER A 110 -11.51 14.80 -2.87
C SER A 110 -10.29 15.71 -2.77
N ALA A 111 -10.40 16.88 -3.40
CA ALA A 111 -9.47 18.00 -3.21
C ALA A 111 -9.83 18.85 -1.98
#